data_AF-A0A1I0R9J1-F1
#
_entry.id   AF-A0A1I0R9J1-F1
#
_cell.length_a   1.000
_cell.length_b   1.000
_cell.length_c   1.000
_cell.angle_alpha   90.00
_cell.angle_beta   90.00
_cell.angle_gamma   90.00
#
_symmetry.space_group_name_H-M   'P 1'
#
loop_
_entity.id
_entity.type
_entity.pdbx_description
1 polymer ?
#
loop_
_entity_poly.entity_id
_entity_poly.type
_entity_poly.pdbx_seq_one_letter_code
_entity_poly.pdbx_strand_id
1 'polypeptide(L)'
;MEFMSHLEQVNRLWRKDNRILLEHISLYYALFTWWYCYGNGQQVAISSERMMQRSKIKSKEMYEETLEELDAYGYITYRPSNVKGQPATIAIHSFDLETKVKTNTDERELVFKGFTSDMLFDWFVRRRRA
;
A
#
# COMPACT_ATOMS: atom_id res chain seq x y z
N MET A 1 -5.63 -9.11 -10.05
CA MET A 1 -4.83 -9.06 -8.81
C MET A 1 -5.81 -8.94 -7.67
N GLU A 2 -5.82 -9.89 -6.72
CA GLU A 2 -6.69 -9.82 -5.54
C GLU A 2 -6.08 -8.95 -4.44
N PHE A 3 -6.87 -8.09 -3.79
CA PHE A 3 -6.37 -7.12 -2.80
C PHE A 3 -5.56 -7.76 -1.68
N MET A 4 -6.15 -8.76 -1.01
CA MET A 4 -5.55 -9.38 0.18
C MET A 4 -4.31 -10.19 -0.15
N SER A 5 -4.34 -10.94 -1.27
CA SER A 5 -3.20 -11.72 -1.75
C SER A 5 -2.02 -10.83 -2.09
N HIS A 6 -2.26 -9.70 -2.77
CA HIS A 6 -1.21 -8.75 -3.10
C HIS A 6 -0.53 -8.17 -1.86
N LEU A 7 -1.32 -7.77 -0.86
CA LEU A 7 -0.78 -7.25 0.39
C LEU A 7 0.03 -8.30 1.17
N GLU A 8 -0.42 -9.55 1.19
CA GLU A 8 0.36 -10.63 1.82
C GLU A 8 1.73 -10.78 1.13
N GLN A 9 1.73 -10.76 -0.21
CA GLN A 9 2.95 -10.94 -1.00
C GLN A 9 3.93 -9.78 -0.82
N VAL A 10 3.49 -8.53 -0.92
CA VAL A 10 4.38 -7.37 -0.71
C VAL A 10 4.90 -7.31 0.73
N ASN A 11 4.06 -7.64 1.73
CA ASN A 11 4.49 -7.69 3.13
C ASN A 11 5.59 -8.75 3.35
N ARG A 12 5.54 -9.88 2.66
CA ARG A 12 6.60 -10.90 2.69
C ARG A 12 7.91 -10.39 2.09
N LEU A 13 7.84 -9.54 1.06
CA LEU A 13 9.02 -8.89 0.48
C LEU A 13 9.61 -7.86 1.45
N TRP A 14 8.78 -7.00 2.04
CA TRP A 14 9.24 -5.98 3.00
C TRP A 14 9.92 -6.56 4.23
N ARG A 15 9.48 -7.73 4.73
CA ARG A 15 10.16 -8.41 5.85
C ARG A 15 11.61 -8.80 5.56
N LYS A 16 11.99 -8.88 4.28
CA LYS A 16 13.34 -9.22 3.84
C LYS A 16 14.10 -8.01 3.31
N ASP A 17 13.40 -6.91 3.04
CA ASP A 17 13.98 -5.70 2.46
C ASP A 17 14.20 -4.65 3.56
N ASN A 18 15.46 -4.52 3.99
CA ASN A 18 15.84 -3.57 5.03
C ASN A 18 15.80 -2.11 4.56
N ARG A 19 15.60 -1.83 3.26
CA ARG A 19 15.50 -0.47 2.71
C ARG A 19 14.14 0.17 2.97
N ILE A 20 13.12 -0.64 3.25
CA ILE A 20 11.74 -0.17 3.40
C ILE A 20 11.52 0.40 4.79
N LEU A 21 11.18 1.69 4.82
CA LEU A 21 10.83 2.44 6.03
C LEU A 21 9.32 2.59 6.20
N LEU A 22 8.89 3.19 7.31
CA LEU A 22 7.46 3.40 7.61
C LEU A 22 6.76 4.27 6.55
N GLU A 23 7.48 5.27 6.03
CA GLU A 23 7.04 6.20 5.01
C GLU A 23 6.71 5.46 3.71
N HIS A 24 7.58 4.54 3.30
CA HIS A 24 7.38 3.67 2.15
C HIS A 24 6.12 2.82 2.29
N ILE A 25 5.96 2.17 3.44
CA ILE A 25 4.80 1.31 3.73
C ILE A 25 3.51 2.14 3.64
N SER A 26 3.48 3.30 4.29
CA SER A 26 2.31 4.16 4.33
C SER A 26 1.95 4.70 2.94
N LEU A 27 2.94 5.18 2.18
CA LEU A 27 2.73 5.68 0.83
C LEU A 27 2.29 4.57 -0.13
N TYR A 28 2.94 3.40 -0.06
CA TYR A 28 2.57 2.26 -0.89
C TYR A 28 1.12 1.83 -0.66
N TYR A 29 0.66 1.72 0.60
CA TYR A 29 -0.74 1.39 0.87
C TYR A 29 -1.72 2.40 0.28
N ALA A 30 -1.40 3.70 0.37
CA ALA A 30 -2.21 4.76 -0.24
C ALA A 30 -2.27 4.62 -1.77
N LEU A 31 -1.12 4.39 -2.41
CA LEU A 31 -1.00 4.21 -3.87
C LEU A 31 -1.70 2.93 -4.34
N PHE A 32 -1.46 1.81 -3.67
CA PHE A 32 -2.06 0.52 -4.01
C PHE A 32 -3.58 0.56 -3.90
N THR A 33 -4.11 1.10 -2.79
CA THR A 33 -5.57 1.24 -2.64
C THR A 33 -6.17 2.09 -3.74
N TRP A 34 -5.50 3.19 -4.10
CA TRP A 34 -5.93 4.06 -5.19
C TRP A 34 -5.89 3.34 -6.55
N TRP A 35 -4.78 2.68 -6.87
CA TRP A 35 -4.63 1.91 -8.11
C TRP A 35 -5.62 0.75 -8.20
N TYR A 36 -5.88 0.05 -7.09
CA TYR A 36 -6.84 -1.05 -7.04
C TYR A 36 -8.28 -0.57 -7.33
N CYS A 37 -8.66 0.60 -6.79
CA CYS A 37 -10.00 1.14 -7.00
C CYS A 37 -10.21 1.78 -8.39
N TYR A 38 -9.17 2.34 -9.01
CA TYR A 38 -9.33 3.23 -10.18
C TYR A 38 -8.45 2.90 -11.39
N GLY A 39 -7.43 2.05 -11.25
CA GLY A 39 -6.40 1.83 -12.28
C GLY A 39 -6.72 0.76 -13.32
N ASN A 40 -7.79 -0.03 -13.13
CA ASN A 40 -8.19 -1.13 -14.02
C ASN A 40 -7.04 -2.10 -14.40
N GLY A 41 -6.05 -2.27 -13.51
CA GLY A 41 -4.91 -3.15 -13.76
C GLY A 41 -3.79 -2.57 -14.63
N GLN A 42 -3.85 -1.30 -15.02
CA GLN A 42 -2.82 -0.65 -15.84
C GLN A 42 -2.11 0.45 -15.05
N GLN A 43 -2.37 1.71 -15.39
CA GLN A 43 -1.81 2.89 -14.74
C GLN A 43 -2.95 3.74 -14.22
N VAL A 44 -2.71 4.44 -13.12
CA VAL A 44 -3.66 5.38 -12.54
C VAL A 44 -3.00 6.74 -12.38
N ALA A 45 -3.75 7.79 -12.70
CA ALA A 45 -3.36 9.16 -12.39
C ALA A 45 -3.39 9.39 -10.87
N ILE A 46 -2.36 10.05 -10.34
CA ILE A 46 -2.27 10.42 -8.93
C ILE A 46 -2.13 11.93 -8.75
N SER A 47 -2.66 12.41 -7.63
CA SER A 47 -2.46 13.77 -7.14
C SER A 47 -1.60 13.70 -5.90
N SER A 48 -0.45 14.40 -5.89
CA SER A 48 0.49 14.42 -4.78
C SER A 48 -0.20 14.84 -3.48
N GLU A 49 -1.03 15.88 -3.52
CA GLU A 49 -1.80 16.35 -2.36
C GLU A 49 -2.68 15.23 -1.75
N ARG A 50 -3.43 14.52 -2.60
CA ARG A 50 -4.32 13.43 -2.14
C ARG A 50 -3.53 12.25 -1.61
N MET A 51 -2.42 11.89 -2.26
CA MET A 51 -1.60 10.76 -1.83
C MET A 51 -0.86 11.07 -0.53
N MET A 52 -0.32 12.29 -0.38
CA MET A 52 0.27 12.78 0.88
C MET A 52 -0.72 12.75 2.04
N GLN A 53 -1.94 13.25 1.84
CA GLN A 53 -2.97 13.26 2.88
C GLN A 53 -3.36 11.83 3.33
N ARG A 54 -3.39 10.88 2.40
CA ARG A 54 -3.70 9.47 2.66
C ARG A 54 -2.54 8.75 3.36
N SER A 55 -1.31 8.99 2.90
CA SER A 55 -0.09 8.39 3.47
C SER A 55 0.39 9.06 4.76
N LYS A 56 -0.22 10.18 5.16
CA LYS A 56 0.20 11.00 6.32
C LYS A 56 1.59 11.61 6.19
N ILE A 57 2.14 11.64 4.97
CA ILE A 57 3.38 12.37 4.67
C ILE A 57 3.04 13.85 4.57
N LYS A 58 3.76 14.68 5.34
CA LYS A 58 3.52 16.14 5.41
C LYS A 58 4.51 16.96 4.58
N SER A 59 5.70 16.42 4.33
CA SER A 59 6.72 17.09 3.52
C SER A 59 6.60 16.65 2.07
N LYS A 60 6.60 17.62 1.16
CA LYS A 60 6.57 17.35 -0.28
C LYS A 60 7.86 16.64 -0.73
N GLU A 61 9.00 17.08 -0.20
CA GLU A 61 10.31 16.47 -0.47
C GLU A 61 10.33 15.00 -0.06
N MET A 62 9.91 14.70 1.17
CA MET A 62 9.79 13.32 1.66
C MET A 62 8.83 12.48 0.80
N TYR A 63 7.74 13.06 0.32
CA TYR A 63 6.80 12.37 -0.56
C TYR A 63 7.45 12.02 -1.90
N GLU A 64 8.14 12.97 -2.53
CA GLU A 64 8.81 12.77 -3.82
C GLU A 64 9.95 11.75 -3.68
N GLU A 65 10.78 11.88 -2.66
CA GLU A 65 11.86 10.93 -2.33
C GLU A 65 11.31 9.51 -2.10
N THR A 66 10.32 9.35 -1.21
CA THR A 66 9.73 8.02 -0.93
C THR A 66 9.09 7.42 -2.20
N LEU A 67 8.51 8.25 -3.08
CA LEU A 67 7.89 7.79 -4.31
C LEU A 67 8.94 7.31 -5.33
N GLU A 68 10.04 8.04 -5.48
CA GLU A 68 11.19 7.66 -6.30
C GLU A 68 11.90 6.42 -5.76
N GLU A 69 12.03 6.30 -4.43
CA GLU A 69 12.56 5.10 -3.79
C GLU A 69 11.69 3.87 -4.05
N LEU A 70 10.36 3.98 -3.90
CA LEU A 70 9.43 2.88 -4.21
C LEU A 70 9.53 2.43 -5.67
N ASP A 71 9.75 3.36 -6.60
CA ASP A 71 10.00 3.07 -8.02
C ASP A 71 11.34 2.37 -8.22
N ALA A 72 12.41 2.92 -7.64
CA ALA A 72 13.77 2.37 -7.69
C ALA A 72 13.88 0.97 -7.06
N TYR A 73 13.09 0.69 -6.02
CA TYR A 73 13.03 -0.61 -5.36
C TYR A 73 12.18 -1.62 -6.14
N GLY A 74 11.48 -1.18 -7.18
CA GLY A 74 10.68 -2.04 -8.06
C GLY A 74 9.33 -2.43 -7.48
N TYR A 75 8.79 -1.65 -6.53
CA TYR A 75 7.45 -1.90 -6.00
C TYR A 75 6.36 -1.27 -6.86
N ILE A 76 6.67 -0.15 -7.52
CA ILE A 76 5.78 0.58 -8.41
C ILE A 76 6.54 0.94 -9.70
N THR A 77 5.80 1.36 -10.73
CA THR A 77 6.33 2.19 -11.82
C THR A 77 5.79 3.60 -11.63
N TYR A 78 6.65 4.59 -11.41
CA TYR A 78 6.30 6.00 -11.34
C TYR A 78 6.63 6.74 -12.64
N ARG A 79 5.67 7.54 -13.14
CA ARG A 79 5.86 8.40 -14.30
C ARG A 79 5.50 9.83 -13.91
N PRO A 80 6.49 10.70 -13.65
CA PRO A 80 6.24 12.10 -13.34
C PRO A 80 5.63 12.80 -14.56
N SER A 81 4.88 13.87 -14.30
CA SER A 81 4.36 14.73 -15.35
C SER A 81 5.17 16.02 -15.40
N ASN A 82 5.88 16.22 -16.51
CA ASN A 82 6.62 17.45 -16.79
C ASN A 82 5.80 18.44 -17.63
N VAL A 83 4.61 18.05 -18.09
CA VAL A 83 3.75 18.84 -18.96
C VAL A 83 2.61 19.45 -18.14
N LYS A 84 2.45 20.77 -18.21
CA LYS A 84 1.33 21.47 -17.56
C LYS A 84 0.00 20.85 -18.02
N GLY A 85 -0.77 20.34 -17.06
CA GLY A 85 -2.09 19.76 -17.29
C GLY A 85 -2.13 18.22 -17.39
N GLN A 86 -0.98 17.54 -17.45
CA GLN A 86 -0.95 16.08 -17.35
C GLN A 86 -0.74 15.66 -15.88
N PRO A 87 -1.52 14.70 -15.35
CA PRO A 87 -1.28 14.18 -14.01
C PRO A 87 -0.10 13.19 -14.03
N ALA A 88 0.64 13.10 -12.93
CA ALA A 88 1.60 12.02 -12.76
C ALA A 88 0.86 10.68 -12.67
N THR A 89 1.48 9.60 -13.14
CA THR A 89 0.83 8.28 -13.16
C THR A 89 1.69 7.24 -12.44
N ILE A 90 1.02 6.23 -11.89
CA ILE A 90 1.66 5.08 -11.27
C ILE A 90 1.02 3.77 -11.72
N ALA A 91 1.81 2.70 -11.76
CA ALA A 91 1.35 1.31 -11.81
C ALA A 91 1.93 0.52 -10.65
N ILE A 92 1.20 -0.49 -10.18
CA ILE A 92 1.66 -1.41 -9.12
C ILE A 92 2.17 -2.69 -9.77
N HIS A 93 3.33 -3.17 -9.36
CA HIS A 93 3.88 -4.43 -9.86
C HIS A 93 3.20 -5.62 -9.18
N SER A 94 2.83 -6.65 -9.94
CA SER A 94 2.45 -7.93 -9.36
C SER A 94 3.70 -8.72 -8.96
N PHE A 95 3.63 -9.37 -7.81
CA PHE A 95 4.62 -10.33 -7.38
C PHE A 95 4.00 -11.71 -7.55
N ASP A 96 4.67 -12.61 -8.28
CA ASP A 96 4.22 -14.00 -8.44
C ASP A 96 4.92 -14.88 -7.41
N LEU A 97 4.69 -14.61 -6.12
CA LEU A 97 5.23 -15.45 -5.07
C LEU A 97 4.33 -16.68 -4.94
N GLU A 98 4.87 -17.87 -5.23
CA GLU A 98 4.18 -19.13 -4.94
C GLU A 98 3.71 -19.14 -3.48
N THR A 99 2.39 -19.06 -3.30
CA THR A 99 1.75 -19.23 -2.01
C THR A 99 1.66 -20.73 -1.73
N LYS A 100 2.79 -21.37 -1.39
CA LYS A 100 2.75 -22.63 -0.64
C LYS A 100 2.22 -22.34 0.76
N VAL A 101 0.92 -22.12 0.86
CA VAL A 101 0.20 -22.14 2.13
C VAL A 101 0.27 -23.59 2.59
N LYS A 102 1.18 -23.89 3.52
CA LYS A 102 1.01 -25.07 4.37
C LYS A 102 -0.22 -24.75 5.23
N THR A 103 -1.38 -25.26 4.83
CA THR A 103 -2.61 -25.17 5.59
C THR A 103 -2.44 -25.98 6.88
N ASN A 104 -2.04 -25.33 7.97
CA ASN A 104 -2.53 -25.72 9.28
C ASN A 104 -3.83 -24.95 9.50
N THR A 105 -4.93 -25.65 9.27
CA THR A 105 -6.31 -25.14 9.26
C THR A 105 -6.73 -24.50 10.60
N ASP A 106 -6.02 -24.78 11.69
CA ASP A 106 -6.37 -24.31 13.04
C ASP A 106 -6.00 -22.85 13.34
N GLU A 107 -4.95 -22.28 12.73
CA GLU A 107 -4.45 -20.95 13.12
C GLU A 107 -5.26 -19.80 12.49
N ARG A 108 -5.85 -20.03 11.31
CA ARG A 108 -6.68 -19.03 10.62
C ARG A 108 -8.02 -18.82 11.32
N GLU A 109 -8.57 -19.84 11.98
CA GLU A 109 -9.82 -19.73 12.72
C GLU A 109 -9.67 -18.88 14.00
N LEU A 110 -8.52 -18.94 14.67
CA LEU A 110 -8.28 -18.19 15.91
C LEU A 110 -8.11 -16.69 15.68
N VAL A 111 -7.48 -16.30 14.57
CA VAL A 111 -7.32 -14.88 14.20
C VAL A 111 -8.64 -14.27 13.72
N PHE A 112 -9.45 -15.03 12.97
CA PHE A 112 -10.72 -14.52 12.43
C PHE A 112 -11.85 -14.47 13.47
N LYS A 113 -11.84 -15.36 14.48
CA LYS A 113 -12.79 -15.32 15.60
C LYS A 113 -12.53 -14.17 16.60
N GLY A 114 -11.36 -13.53 16.55
CA GLY A 114 -10.92 -12.55 17.55
C GLY A 114 -11.13 -11.06 17.23
N PHE A 115 -11.52 -10.70 16.00
CA PHE A 115 -11.77 -9.30 15.65
C PHE A 115 -12.86 -9.22 14.60
N THR A 116 -14.11 -9.06 15.06
CA THR A 116 -15.19 -8.69 14.14
C THR A 116 -14.94 -7.30 13.60
N SER A 117 -15.42 -7.01 12.38
CA SER A 117 -15.32 -5.69 11.76
C SER A 117 -15.85 -4.57 12.68
N ASP A 118 -16.85 -4.89 13.49
CA ASP A 118 -17.44 -3.98 14.47
C ASP A 118 -16.50 -3.71 15.66
N MET A 119 -15.72 -4.71 16.10
CA MET A 119 -14.70 -4.54 17.14
C MET A 119 -13.51 -3.71 16.64
N LEU A 120 -13.09 -3.87 15.38
CA LEU A 120 -12.05 -3.02 14.77
C LEU A 120 -12.50 -1.56 14.74
N PHE A 121 -13.75 -1.31 14.36
CA PHE A 121 -14.30 0.04 14.30
C PHE A 121 -14.47 0.64 15.70
N ASP A 122 -14.98 -0.12 16.67
CA ASP A 122 -15.18 0.34 18.05
C ASP A 122 -13.85 0.61 18.78
N TRP A 123 -12.83 -0.21 18.53
CA TRP A 123 -11.46 0.04 19.01
C TRP A 123 -10.86 1.32 18.41
N PHE A 124 -11.06 1.56 17.11
CA PHE A 124 -10.54 2.74 16.42
C PHE A 124 -11.25 4.03 16.88
N VAL A 125 -12.54 3.95 17.22
CA VAL A 125 -13.34 5.08 17.70
C VAL A 125 -13.05 5.39 19.17
N ARG A 126 -12.87 4.39 20.03
CA ARG A 126 -12.65 4.58 21.47
C ARG A 126 -11.26 5.14 21.82
N ARG A 127 -10.23 4.88 21.01
CA ARG A 127 -8.84 5.29 21.30
C ARG A 127 -8.55 6.79 21.09
N ARG A 128 -9.52 7.61 20.68
CA ARG A 128 -9.39 9.08 20.57
C ARG A 128 -10.05 9.88 21.71
N ARG A 129 -10.43 9.22 22.82
CA ARG A 129 -10.76 9.92 24.07
C ARG A 129 -9.89 9.36 25.20
N ALA A 130 -8.65 9.81 25.25
CA ALA A 130 -7.77 9.79 26.42
C ALA A 130 -6.83 10.99 26.30
#